data_AF-A0A5C3LYP4-F1
#
_entry.id   AF-A0A5C3LYP4-F1
#
_cell.length_a   1.000
_cell.length_b   1.000
_cell.length_c   1.000
_cell.angle_alpha   90.00
_cell.angle_beta   90.00
_cell.angle_gamma   90.00
#
_symmetry.space_group_name_H-M   'P 1'
#
loop_
_entity.id
_entity.type
_entity.pdbx_description
1 polymer ?
#
loop_
_entity_poly.entity_id
_entity_poly.type
_entity_poly.pdbx_seq_one_letter_code
_entity_poly.pdbx_strand_id
1 'polypeptide(L)'
;ISNNASLSKELPLVVKSLREGWLQTLQSGAVVSALLAATAAQLLGNFKSSLGMDSSASAEAVLIFCYLSLFFNISATTSTFYLIDRLGELTFLCQDVVEGPRANKTSSQLLYQYKIGKFWYPIMWFWAFCTLLGISCTLVTIVIFIWKQESKAVSVTVTVLAGLAF
;
A
#
# COMPACT_ATOMS: atom_id res chain seq x y z
N ILE A 1 24.51 -28.66 36.08
CA ILE A 1 24.75 -28.26 34.67
C ILE A 1 23.42 -27.69 34.17
N SER A 2 23.42 -26.39 33.89
CA SER A 2 22.25 -25.58 33.56
C SER A 2 21.61 -26.03 32.24
N ASN A 3 20.33 -26.37 32.26
CA ASN A 3 19.51 -26.64 31.08
C ASN A 3 19.24 -25.32 30.33
N ASN A 4 20.20 -24.87 29.51
CA ASN A 4 20.05 -23.69 28.65
C ASN A 4 19.33 -24.02 27.32
N ALA A 5 18.41 -25.00 27.30
CA ALA A 5 17.83 -25.53 26.06
C ALA A 5 16.46 -24.92 25.69
N SER A 6 15.93 -23.93 26.43
CA SER A 6 14.55 -23.46 26.22
C SER A 6 14.39 -21.98 25.83
N LEU A 7 15.48 -21.28 25.49
CA LEU A 7 15.42 -19.83 25.20
C LEU A 7 15.28 -19.44 23.73
N SER A 8 15.22 -20.40 22.80
CA SER A 8 14.95 -20.14 21.39
C SER A 8 13.85 -21.06 20.87
N LYS A 9 12.62 -20.88 21.40
CA LYS A 9 11.44 -21.35 20.66
C LYS A 9 11.30 -20.44 19.44
N GLU A 10 11.97 -20.83 18.36
CA GLU A 10 11.80 -20.20 17.05
C GLU A 10 10.32 -20.27 16.65
N LEU A 11 9.84 -19.21 15.99
CA LEU A 11 8.49 -19.23 15.40
C LEU A 11 8.34 -20.48 14.54
N PRO A 12 7.17 -21.15 14.57
CA PRO A 12 6.88 -22.22 13.63
C PRO A 12 7.18 -21.74 12.20
N LEU A 13 7.96 -22.50 11.44
CA LEU A 13 8.51 -22.08 10.14
C LEU A 13 7.45 -21.46 9.19
N VAL A 14 6.22 -22.00 9.24
CA VAL A 14 5.06 -21.51 8.48
C VAL A 14 4.65 -20.08 8.85
N VAL A 15 4.68 -19.74 10.14
CA VAL A 15 4.36 -18.39 10.64
C VAL A 15 5.47 -17.42 10.26
N LYS A 16 6.73 -17.86 10.34
CA LYS A 16 7.89 -17.08 9.93
C LYS A 16 7.83 -16.73 8.44
N SER A 17 7.61 -17.71 7.57
CA SER A 17 7.49 -17.48 6.12
C SER A 17 6.29 -16.58 5.78
N LEU A 18 5.16 -16.75 6.47
CA LEU A 18 3.98 -15.90 6.28
C LEU A 18 4.25 -14.45 6.68
N ARG A 19 4.89 -14.24 7.84
CA ARG A 19 5.27 -12.92 8.33
C ARG A 19 6.24 -12.24 7.37
N GLU A 20 7.27 -12.95 6.91
CA GLU A 20 8.25 -12.42 5.97
C GLU A 20 7.59 -12.02 4.64
N GLY A 21 6.69 -12.85 4.10
CA GLY A 21 5.94 -12.53 2.88
C GLY A 21 5.07 -11.28 3.01
N TRP A 22 4.33 -11.16 4.12
CA TRP A 22 3.53 -9.96 4.37
C TRP A 22 4.39 -8.72 4.65
N LEU A 23 5.50 -8.86 5.39
CA LEU A 23 6.41 -7.77 5.67
C LEU A 23 7.01 -7.21 4.37
N GLN A 24 7.46 -8.08 3.47
CA GLN A 24 7.98 -7.68 2.15
C GLN A 24 6.91 -6.97 1.32
N THR A 25 5.69 -7.49 1.30
CA THR A 25 4.55 -6.90 0.57
C THR A 25 4.21 -5.51 1.11
N LEU A 26 4.15 -5.37 2.44
CA LEU A 26 3.85 -4.10 3.09
C LEU A 26 4.99 -3.10 2.86
N GLN A 27 6.25 -3.48 3.05
CA GLN A 27 7.39 -2.58 2.82
C GLN A 27 7.43 -2.05 1.39
N SER A 28 7.29 -2.92 0.39
CA SER A 28 7.21 -2.50 -1.01
C SER A 28 5.99 -1.62 -1.27
N GLY A 29 4.82 -1.96 -0.70
CA GLY A 29 3.61 -1.15 -0.77
C GLY A 29 3.76 0.26 -0.18
N ALA A 30 4.42 0.41 0.97
CA ALA A 30 4.73 1.71 1.57
C ALA A 30 5.66 2.53 0.67
N VAL A 31 6.73 1.92 0.13
CA VAL A 31 7.66 2.61 -0.77
C VAL A 31 6.93 3.12 -2.01
N VAL A 32 6.14 2.26 -2.66
CA VAL A 32 5.37 2.64 -3.86
C VAL A 32 4.35 3.73 -3.54
N SER A 33 3.60 3.60 -2.45
CA SER A 33 2.60 4.61 -2.05
C SER A 33 3.27 5.95 -1.72
N ALA A 34 4.40 5.95 -1.03
CA ALA A 34 5.15 7.16 -0.73
C ALA A 34 5.68 7.84 -2.01
N LEU A 35 6.19 7.07 -2.97
CA LEU A 35 6.63 7.60 -4.26
C LEU A 35 5.47 8.22 -5.04
N LEU A 36 4.31 7.55 -5.10
CA LEU A 36 3.12 8.08 -5.77
C LEU A 36 2.59 9.35 -5.09
N ALA A 37 2.63 9.43 -3.76
CA ALA A 37 2.29 10.65 -3.03
C ALA A 37 3.23 11.81 -3.38
N ALA A 38 4.55 11.55 -3.46
CA ALA A 38 5.53 12.54 -3.86
C ALA A 38 5.33 13.00 -5.31
N THR A 39 5.01 12.09 -6.22
CA THR A 39 4.65 12.41 -7.61
C THR A 39 3.39 13.27 -7.67
N ALA A 40 2.34 12.92 -6.93
CA ALA A 40 1.11 13.71 -6.86
C ALA A 40 1.35 15.13 -6.30
N ALA A 41 2.20 15.27 -5.29
CA ALA A 41 2.58 16.58 -4.74
C ALA A 41 3.33 17.45 -5.75
N GLN A 42 4.26 16.86 -6.51
CA GLN A 42 4.99 17.56 -7.58
C GLN A 42 4.05 18.00 -8.71
N LEU A 43 3.16 17.11 -9.18
CA LEU A 43 2.18 17.45 -10.21
C LEU A 43 1.22 18.55 -9.72
N LEU A 44 0.79 18.51 -8.46
CA LEU A 44 -0.04 19.55 -7.87
C LEU A 44 0.64 20.92 -7.91
N GLY A 45 1.95 20.98 -7.58
CA GLY A 45 2.74 22.20 -7.69
C GLY A 45 2.81 22.73 -9.12
N ASN A 46 3.08 21.85 -10.08
CA ASN A 46 3.16 22.20 -11.51
C ASN A 46 1.80 22.63 -12.10
N PHE A 47 0.72 21.97 -11.70
CA PHE A 47 -0.62 22.37 -12.14
C PHE A 47 -1.01 23.73 -11.60
N LYS A 48 -0.74 24.01 -10.32
CA LYS A 48 -1.04 25.32 -9.73
C LYS A 48 -0.23 26.45 -10.36
N SER A 49 1.02 26.20 -10.77
CA SER A 49 1.83 27.20 -11.48
C SER A 49 1.40 27.38 -12.94
N SER A 50 0.93 26.33 -13.62
CA SER A 50 0.52 26.37 -15.02
C SER A 50 -0.91 26.89 -15.24
N LEU A 51 -1.83 26.73 -14.28
CA LEU A 51 -3.26 27.04 -14.41
C LEU A 51 -3.61 28.50 -14.03
N GLY A 52 -2.70 29.46 -14.19
CA GLY A 52 -2.90 30.86 -13.75
C GLY A 52 -4.34 31.35 -13.89
N MET A 53 -5.03 31.52 -12.74
CA MET A 53 -6.41 32.04 -12.52
C MET A 53 -7.59 31.61 -13.43
N ASP A 54 -7.39 30.86 -14.51
CA ASP A 54 -8.48 30.42 -15.39
C ASP A 54 -9.11 29.13 -14.86
N SER A 55 -10.14 29.29 -14.00
CA SER A 55 -10.91 28.20 -13.40
C SER A 55 -11.82 27.53 -14.45
N SER A 56 -11.27 26.66 -15.27
CA SER A 56 -12.10 25.71 -16.02
C SER A 56 -12.53 24.55 -15.12
N ALA A 57 -13.75 24.02 -15.28
CA ALA A 57 -14.22 22.85 -14.54
C ALA A 57 -13.26 21.64 -14.67
N SER A 58 -12.55 21.55 -15.80
CA SER A 58 -11.53 20.52 -16.03
C SER A 58 -10.30 20.69 -15.14
N ALA A 59 -9.92 21.93 -14.81
CA ALA A 59 -8.78 22.23 -13.96
C ALA A 59 -9.08 21.91 -12.49
N GLU A 60 -10.30 22.24 -12.03
CA GLU A 60 -10.76 21.92 -10.68
C GLU A 60 -10.86 20.41 -10.44
N ALA A 61 -11.41 19.67 -11.41
CA ALA A 61 -11.48 18.22 -11.35
C ALA A 61 -10.09 17.58 -11.18
N VAL A 62 -9.09 18.05 -11.93
CA VAL A 62 -7.70 17.58 -11.81
C VAL A 62 -7.12 17.88 -10.44
N LEU A 63 -7.35 19.07 -9.89
CA LEU A 63 -6.91 19.42 -8.54
C LEU A 63 -7.51 18.49 -7.50
N ILE A 64 -8.81 18.17 -7.61
CA ILE A 64 -9.47 17.20 -6.74
C ILE A 64 -8.80 15.83 -6.86
N PHE A 65 -8.54 15.33 -8.06
CA PHE A 65 -7.84 14.05 -8.26
C PHE A 65 -6.42 14.06 -7.69
N CYS A 66 -5.66 15.15 -7.82
CA CYS A 66 -4.36 15.31 -7.18
C CYS A 66 -4.46 15.19 -5.65
N TYR A 67 -5.41 15.89 -5.03
CA TYR A 67 -5.62 15.85 -3.59
C TYR A 67 -6.07 14.47 -3.10
N LEU A 68 -6.99 13.83 -3.81
CA LEU A 68 -7.43 12.46 -3.51
C LEU A 68 -6.27 11.48 -3.62
N SER A 69 -5.50 11.56 -4.71
CA SER A 69 -4.30 10.75 -4.92
C SER A 69 -3.31 10.89 -3.77
N LEU A 70 -3.02 12.13 -3.36
CA LEU A 70 -2.10 12.41 -2.26
C LEU A 70 -2.62 11.84 -0.94
N PHE A 71 -3.89 12.07 -0.62
CA PHE A 71 -4.51 11.60 0.62
C PHE A 71 -4.56 10.07 0.71
N PHE A 72 -4.96 9.39 -0.37
CA PHE A 72 -5.04 7.93 -0.40
C PHE A 72 -3.67 7.27 -0.33
N ASN A 73 -2.66 7.78 -1.05
CA ASN A 73 -1.31 7.24 -0.99
C ASN A 73 -0.62 7.47 0.37
N ILE A 74 -0.85 8.61 1.03
CA ILE A 74 -0.38 8.83 2.40
C ILE A 74 -1.09 7.88 3.36
N SER A 75 -2.41 7.75 3.26
CA SER A 75 -3.20 6.85 4.11
C SER A 75 -2.80 5.38 3.94
N ALA A 76 -2.49 4.95 2.72
CA ALA A 76 -1.93 3.63 2.44
C ALA A 76 -0.56 3.44 3.11
N THR A 77 0.31 4.46 3.04
CA THR A 77 1.63 4.43 3.72
C THR A 77 1.47 4.32 5.24
N THR A 78 0.62 5.14 5.85
CA THR A 78 0.35 5.09 7.30
C THR A 78 -0.26 3.75 7.73
N SER A 79 -1.21 3.23 6.95
CA SER A 79 -1.83 1.92 7.22
C SER A 79 -0.80 0.78 7.11
N THR A 80 0.16 0.91 6.21
CA THR A 80 1.27 -0.03 6.09
C THR A 80 2.10 -0.07 7.36
N PHE A 81 2.45 1.08 7.95
CA PHE A 81 3.17 1.12 9.22
C PHE A 81 2.41 0.42 10.34
N TYR A 82 1.09 0.65 10.42
CA TYR A 82 0.25 -0.04 11.40
C TYR A 82 0.25 -1.57 11.19
N LEU A 83 0.11 -2.03 9.94
CA LEU A 83 0.11 -3.46 9.63
C LEU A 83 1.48 -4.10 9.91
N ILE A 84 2.59 -3.41 9.62
CA ILE A 84 3.95 -3.87 9.93
C ILE A 84 4.14 -4.00 11.45
N ASP A 85 3.69 -3.01 12.22
CA ASP A 85 3.77 -3.04 13.68
C ASP A 85 3.00 -4.24 14.26
N ARG A 86 1.76 -4.48 13.78
CA ARG A 86 0.97 -5.65 14.16
C ARG A 86 1.60 -6.99 13.76
N LEU A 87 2.29 -7.06 12.62
CA LEU A 87 3.08 -8.24 12.25
C LEU A 87 4.32 -8.42 13.14
N GLY A 88 4.84 -7.35 13.72
CA GLY A 88 5.88 -7.39 14.74
C GLY A 88 5.39 -8.11 16.00
N GLU A 89 4.21 -7.74 16.48
CA GLU A 89 3.57 -8.33 17.67
C GLU A 89 3.31 -9.83 17.54
N LEU A 90 3.06 -10.33 16.33
CA LEU A 90 2.85 -11.76 16.04
C LEU A 90 4.01 -12.62 16.56
N THR A 91 5.23 -12.09 16.53
CA THR A 91 6.44 -12.78 17.02
C THR A 91 6.31 -13.15 18.50
N PHE A 92 5.75 -12.26 19.31
CA PHE A 92 5.57 -12.46 20.74
C PHE A 92 4.39 -13.39 21.02
N LEU A 93 3.29 -13.26 20.27
CA LEU A 93 2.09 -14.09 20.44
C LEU A 93 2.32 -15.57 20.10
N CYS A 94 3.32 -15.87 19.27
CA CYS A 94 3.63 -17.24 18.85
C CYS A 94 4.63 -17.96 19.78
N GLN A 95 5.22 -17.28 20.77
CA GLN A 95 6.19 -17.90 21.69
C GLN A 95 5.55 -19.00 22.56
N ASP A 96 4.28 -18.84 22.89
CA ASP A 96 3.53 -19.76 23.75
C ASP A 96 2.84 -20.91 22.99
N VAL A 97 2.84 -20.88 21.65
CA VAL A 97 2.15 -21.88 20.83
C VAL A 97 3.04 -23.11 20.63
N VAL A 98 2.73 -24.19 21.35
CA VAL A 98 3.48 -25.47 21.34
C VAL A 98 3.14 -26.34 20.11
N GLU A 99 1.93 -26.20 19.57
CA GLU A 99 1.47 -27.02 18.43
C GLU A 99 1.51 -26.22 17.12
N GLY A 100 2.34 -26.70 16.18
CA GLY A 100 2.44 -26.10 14.84
C GLY A 100 1.14 -26.24 14.04
N PRO A 101 0.82 -25.28 13.16
CA PRO A 101 -0.41 -25.32 12.40
C PRO A 101 -0.31 -26.40 11.31
N ARG A 102 -1.37 -27.20 11.14
CA ARG A 102 -1.43 -28.23 10.09
C ARG A 102 -1.35 -27.54 8.71
N ALA A 103 -0.47 -28.06 7.83
CA ALA A 103 -0.09 -27.50 6.52
C ALA A 103 -1.23 -27.27 5.50
N ASN A 104 -2.48 -27.60 5.83
CA ASN A 104 -3.64 -27.50 4.92
C ASN A 104 -4.50 -26.23 5.10
N LYS A 105 -4.00 -25.19 5.78
CA LYS A 105 -4.78 -23.96 6.03
C LYS A 105 -4.27 -22.78 5.21
N THR A 106 -5.19 -21.99 4.65
CA THR A 106 -4.89 -20.76 3.92
C THR A 106 -4.22 -19.74 4.84
N SER A 107 -3.35 -18.88 4.29
CA SER A 107 -2.68 -17.77 4.97
C SER A 107 -3.60 -16.98 5.92
N SER A 108 -4.81 -16.65 5.48
CA SER A 108 -5.82 -15.95 6.26
C SER A 108 -6.34 -16.77 7.46
N GLN A 109 -6.55 -18.08 7.28
CA GLN A 109 -6.98 -18.96 8.36
C GLN A 109 -5.88 -19.16 9.41
N LEU A 110 -4.61 -19.18 8.98
CA LEU A 110 -3.46 -19.20 9.89
C LEU A 110 -3.40 -17.90 10.71
N LEU A 111 -3.51 -16.74 10.05
CA LEU A 111 -3.59 -15.43 10.69
C LEU A 111 -4.71 -15.34 11.75
N TYR A 112 -5.87 -15.92 11.46
CA TYR A 112 -6.99 -16.01 12.41
C TYR A 112 -6.68 -16.92 13.61
N GLN A 113 -6.01 -18.06 13.40
CA GLN A 113 -5.63 -18.97 14.48
C GLN A 113 -4.62 -18.37 15.46
N TYR A 114 -3.72 -17.52 14.98
CA TYR A 114 -2.73 -16.84 15.82
C TYR A 114 -3.25 -15.58 16.52
N LYS A 115 -4.58 -15.35 16.50
CA LYS A 115 -5.23 -14.21 17.15
C LYS A 115 -4.62 -12.85 16.77
N ILE A 116 -4.08 -12.72 15.56
CA ILE A 116 -3.84 -11.38 15.01
C ILE A 116 -5.19 -10.66 15.06
N GLY A 117 -5.25 -9.59 15.85
CA GLY A 117 -6.50 -9.09 16.44
C GLY A 117 -7.61 -8.80 15.42
N LYS A 118 -8.86 -8.68 15.91
CA LYS A 118 -10.06 -8.40 15.08
C LYS A 118 -9.90 -7.21 14.12
N PHE A 119 -8.97 -6.30 14.41
CA PHE A 119 -8.66 -5.11 13.60
C PHE A 119 -7.78 -5.37 12.37
N TRP A 120 -7.15 -6.55 12.25
CA TRP A 120 -6.27 -6.84 11.10
C TRP A 120 -7.02 -6.82 9.76
N TYR A 121 -8.15 -7.52 9.67
CA TYR A 121 -8.91 -7.61 8.42
C TYR A 121 -9.49 -6.27 7.97
N PRO A 122 -10.13 -5.46 8.83
CA PRO A 122 -10.57 -4.12 8.46
C PRO A 122 -9.43 -3.23 7.96
N ILE A 123 -8.28 -3.27 8.63
CA ILE A 123 -7.15 -2.40 8.29
C ILE A 123 -6.47 -2.86 7.01
N MET A 124 -6.36 -4.17 6.78
CA MET A 124 -5.86 -4.71 5.51
C MET A 124 -6.79 -4.30 4.35
N TRP A 125 -8.10 -4.38 4.53
CA TRP A 125 -9.08 -3.95 3.52
C TRP A 125 -8.99 -2.45 3.24
N PHE A 126 -8.90 -1.64 4.30
CA PHE A 126 -8.71 -0.20 4.17
C PHE A 126 -7.41 0.14 3.44
N TRP A 127 -6.31 -0.52 3.80
CA TRP A 127 -5.02 -0.39 3.12
C TRP A 127 -5.14 -0.73 1.63
N ALA A 128 -5.69 -1.90 1.29
CA ALA A 128 -5.85 -2.32 -0.10
C ALA A 128 -6.73 -1.35 -0.90
N PHE A 129 -7.83 -0.88 -0.30
CA PHE A 129 -8.71 0.11 -0.92
C PHE A 129 -8.01 1.44 -1.17
N CYS A 130 -7.28 1.98 -0.18
CA CYS A 130 -6.52 3.21 -0.33
C CYS A 130 -5.40 3.07 -1.36
N THR A 131 -4.69 1.93 -1.40
CA THR A 131 -3.65 1.68 -2.40
C THR A 131 -4.24 1.65 -3.81
N LEU A 132 -5.33 0.91 -4.04
CA LEU A 132 -5.97 0.82 -5.36
C LEU A 132 -6.50 2.16 -5.85
N LEU A 133 -7.21 2.91 -4.99
CA LEU A 133 -7.70 4.24 -5.33
C LEU A 133 -6.56 5.25 -5.52
N GLY A 134 -5.54 5.21 -4.66
CA GLY A 134 -4.36 6.07 -4.76
C GLY A 134 -3.65 5.91 -6.09
N ILE A 135 -3.37 4.66 -6.51
CA ILE A 135 -2.75 4.37 -7.81
C ILE A 135 -3.65 4.84 -8.95
N SER A 136 -4.95 4.53 -8.92
CA SER A 136 -5.90 4.91 -9.97
C SER A 136 -5.97 6.44 -10.14
N CYS A 137 -6.08 7.18 -9.03
CA CYS A 137 -6.08 8.64 -9.06
C CYS A 137 -4.74 9.20 -9.57
N THR A 138 -3.59 8.63 -9.17
CA THR A 138 -2.28 9.08 -9.67
C THR A 138 -2.19 8.91 -11.20
N LEU A 139 -2.61 7.76 -11.74
CA LEU A 139 -2.59 7.53 -13.19
C LEU A 139 -3.47 8.51 -13.95
N VAL A 140 -4.70 8.75 -13.47
CA VAL A 140 -5.61 9.73 -14.08
C VAL A 140 -4.96 11.12 -14.10
N THR A 141 -4.36 11.54 -12.98
CA THR A 141 -3.67 12.82 -12.90
C THR A 141 -2.48 12.92 -13.87
N ILE A 142 -1.67 11.85 -13.99
CA ILE A 142 -0.53 11.81 -14.94
C ILE A 142 -1.02 11.90 -16.38
N VAL A 143 -2.05 11.13 -16.75
CA VAL A 143 -2.62 11.15 -18.10
C VAL A 143 -3.11 12.56 -18.41
N ILE A 144 -3.89 13.20 -17.53
CA ILE A 144 -4.40 14.54 -17.80
C ILE A 144 -3.26 15.56 -17.91
N PHE A 145 -2.20 15.44 -17.11
CA PHE A 145 -1.01 16.31 -17.21
C PHE A 145 -0.35 16.20 -18.58
N ILE A 146 -0.12 14.99 -19.07
CA ILE A 146 0.47 14.75 -20.39
C ILE A 146 -0.44 15.28 -21.50
N TRP A 147 -1.75 15.10 -21.38
CA TRP A 147 -2.71 15.66 -22.33
C TRP A 147 -2.71 17.19 -22.39
N LYS A 148 -2.32 17.86 -21.30
CA LYS A 148 -2.25 19.32 -21.24
C LYS A 148 -0.90 19.87 -21.73
N GLN A 149 0.19 19.14 -21.53
CA GLN A 149 1.53 19.62 -21.82
C GLN A 149 2.10 19.14 -23.17
N GLU A 150 1.71 17.95 -23.64
CA GLU A 150 2.34 17.28 -24.78
C GLU A 150 1.50 17.29 -26.06
N SER A 151 2.14 16.93 -27.17
CA SER A 151 1.48 16.75 -28.46
C SER A 151 0.50 15.56 -28.44
N LYS A 152 -0.58 15.63 -29.25
CA LYS A 152 -1.65 14.61 -29.28
C LYS A 152 -1.13 13.17 -29.49
N ALA A 153 -0.05 12.99 -30.26
CA ALA A 153 0.53 11.67 -30.53
C ALA A 153 1.14 11.04 -29.26
N VAL A 154 1.83 11.85 -28.44
CA VAL A 154 2.42 11.40 -27.17
C VAL A 154 1.32 11.08 -26.15
N SER A 155 0.32 11.95 -26.04
CA SER A 155 -0.80 11.75 -25.10
C SER A 155 -1.57 10.46 -25.36
N VAL A 156 -1.89 10.16 -26.62
CA VAL A 156 -2.59 8.91 -27.00
C VAL A 156 -1.75 7.68 -26.67
N THR A 157 -0.45 7.71 -26.99
CA THR A 157 0.46 6.59 -26.71
C THR A 157 0.54 6.31 -25.21
N VAL A 158 0.68 7.36 -24.39
CA VAL A 158 0.77 7.19 -22.93
C VAL A 158 -0.55 6.75 -22.31
N THR A 159 -1.70 7.20 -22.81
CA THR A 159 -3.00 6.71 -22.32
C THR A 159 -3.19 5.22 -22.60
N VAL A 160 -2.78 4.72 -23.77
CA VAL A 160 -2.84 3.29 -24.08
C VAL A 160 -1.91 2.50 -23.16
N LEU A 161 -0.68 2.96 -22.94
CA LEU A 161 0.25 2.30 -22.03
C LEU A 161 -0.24 2.31 -20.58
N ALA A 162 -0.83 3.42 -20.11
CA ALA A 162 -1.41 3.50 -18.78
C ALA A 162 -2.60 2.55 -18.60
N GLY A 163 -3.42 2.38 -19.65
CA GLY A 163 -4.52 1.41 -19.65
C GLY A 163 -4.06 -0.04 -19.67
N LEU A 164 -2.93 -0.35 -20.30
CA LEU A 164 -2.32 -1.69 -20.31
C LEU A 164 -1.58 -2.04 -19.02
N ALA A 165 -1.22 -1.03 -18.21
CA ALA A 165 -0.53 -1.22 -16.94
C ALA A 165 -1.45 -1.70 -15.80
N PHE A 166 -2.75 -1.80 -16.06
CA PHE A 166 -3.81 -2.31 -15.16
C PHE A 166 -4.48 -3.54 -15.79
#